data_AF-A0A921LF67-F1
#
_entry.id   AF-A0A921LF67-F1
#
_cell.length_a   1.000
_cell.length_b   1.000
_cell.length_c   1.000
_cell.angle_alpha   90.00
_cell.angle_beta   90.00
_cell.angle_gamma   90.00
#
_symmetry.space_group_name_H-M   'P 1'
#
loop_
_entity.id
_entity.type
_entity.pdbx_description
1 polymer ?
#
loop_
_entity_poly.entity_id
_entity_poly.type
_entity_poly.pdbx_seq_one_letter_code
_entity_poly.pdbx_strand_id
1 'polypeptide(L)'
;MFEKAQNEKNKATYDFTTLWSTQFFGFYQFKNFLEFASDQSVQIDYLKSRDVIWGNENGEGHDIMSQVMIDFYLNDFADAVKLIKNQFIVFLFTRYEFVIQDTVKCLINDEPQRLLKILKIYPDYEKTLGFNLKDFINCQTKEEYIVLMSERFANKILSGRPSKVLGRLRCLLTFKDIDESVLDEIMDRRNKIVHEGHLYDMKISDLEFYYDAIENLLTVLATALKNINIYVEDEGKILNGEHQ
;
A
#
# COMPACT_ATOMS: atom_id res chain seq x y z
N MET A 1 29.95 1.49 -26.58
CA MET A 1 29.36 2.62 -25.82
C MET A 1 27.84 2.62 -25.87
N PHE A 2 27.20 2.32 -27.01
CA PHE A 2 25.74 2.22 -27.12
C PHE A 2 25.11 1.01 -26.39
N GLU A 3 25.80 -0.13 -26.28
CA GLU A 3 25.28 -1.30 -25.55
C GLU A 3 25.19 -1.12 -24.02
N LYS A 4 26.02 -0.24 -23.43
CA LYS A 4 25.94 0.06 -21.99
C LYS A 4 24.71 0.92 -21.65
N ALA A 5 24.39 1.91 -22.49
CA ALA A 5 23.25 2.79 -22.28
C ALA A 5 21.90 2.09 -22.52
N GLN A 6 21.88 1.01 -23.30
CA GLN A 6 20.67 0.24 -23.57
C GLN A 6 20.40 -0.82 -22.48
N ASN A 7 21.45 -1.33 -21.84
CA ASN A 7 21.35 -2.20 -20.66
C ASN A 7 20.89 -1.47 -19.38
N GLU A 8 21.01 -0.14 -19.31
CA GLU A 8 20.52 0.64 -18.18
C GLU A 8 18.99 0.86 -18.21
N LYS A 9 18.35 0.80 -19.39
CA LYS A 9 16.89 1.03 -19.53
C LYS A 9 15.99 -0.14 -19.16
N ASN A 10 16.54 -1.34 -19.01
CA ASN A 10 15.77 -2.56 -18.69
C ASN A 10 16.01 -3.09 -17.27
N LYS A 11 16.74 -2.37 -16.43
CA LYS A 11 16.79 -2.69 -15.00
C LYS A 11 15.47 -2.28 -14.36
N ALA A 12 14.74 -3.25 -13.83
CA ALA A 12 13.65 -2.96 -12.89
C ALA A 12 14.24 -2.11 -11.75
N THR A 13 13.77 -0.87 -11.69
CA THR A 13 14.23 0.11 -10.70
C THR A 13 13.24 0.11 -9.56
N TYR A 14 13.74 0.06 -8.33
CA TYR A 14 12.90 0.26 -7.17
C TYR A 14 12.62 1.76 -7.08
N ASP A 15 11.49 2.17 -7.64
CA ASP A 15 11.07 3.56 -7.63
C ASP A 15 10.43 3.90 -6.28
N PHE A 16 11.31 4.17 -5.30
CA PHE A 16 10.90 4.58 -3.97
C PHE A 16 10.09 5.87 -4.04
N THR A 17 10.44 6.80 -4.94
CA THR A 17 9.73 8.08 -5.09
C THR A 17 8.29 7.84 -5.53
N THR A 18 8.06 6.98 -6.53
CA THR A 18 6.71 6.61 -6.98
C THR A 18 5.94 5.81 -5.93
N LEU A 19 6.56 4.85 -5.24
CA LEU A 19 5.90 4.10 -4.17
C LEU A 19 5.56 4.97 -2.95
N TRP A 20 6.41 5.95 -2.67
CA TRP A 20 6.20 6.96 -1.64
C TRP A 20 5.11 7.97 -2.04
N SER A 21 5.08 8.40 -3.31
CA SER A 21 4.11 9.35 -3.84
C SER A 21 2.76 8.73 -4.22
N THR A 22 2.68 7.40 -4.36
CA THR A 22 1.43 6.67 -4.58
C THR A 22 0.60 6.71 -3.30
N GLN A 23 -0.30 7.70 -3.24
CA GLN A 23 -1.09 8.04 -2.07
C GLN A 23 -2.56 8.12 -2.46
N PHE A 24 -3.44 7.50 -1.67
CA PHE A 24 -4.90 7.63 -1.81
C PHE A 24 -5.33 9.10 -1.60
N PHE A 25 -4.59 9.77 -0.72
CA PHE A 25 -4.37 11.19 -0.45
C PHE A 25 -3.09 11.20 0.42
N GLY A 26 -2.25 12.23 0.41
CA GLY A 26 -1.16 12.27 1.39
C GLY A 26 -1.70 12.12 2.80
N PHE A 27 -1.09 11.30 3.65
CA PHE A 27 -1.72 10.93 4.93
C PHE A 27 -2.14 12.16 5.75
N TYR A 28 -1.31 13.22 5.75
CA TYR A 28 -1.66 14.47 6.42
C TYR A 28 -2.82 15.22 5.75
N GLN A 29 -2.96 15.17 4.42
CA GLN A 29 -4.14 15.70 3.74
C GLN A 29 -5.39 14.89 4.08
N PHE A 30 -5.26 13.56 4.15
CA PHE A 30 -6.31 12.65 4.57
C PHE A 30 -6.75 12.90 6.02
N LYS A 31 -5.78 13.05 6.93
CA LYS A 31 -5.99 13.39 8.34
C LYS A 31 -6.73 14.71 8.49
N ASN A 32 -6.24 15.78 7.83
CA ASN A 32 -6.88 17.09 7.84
C ASN A 32 -8.32 17.02 7.29
N PHE A 33 -8.54 16.27 6.21
CA PHE A 33 -9.87 16.03 5.67
C PHE A 33 -10.78 15.35 6.69
N LEU A 34 -10.32 14.29 7.36
CA LEU A 34 -11.13 13.58 8.36
C LEU A 34 -11.43 14.44 9.59
N GLU A 35 -10.48 15.26 10.04
CA GLU A 35 -10.69 16.20 11.14
C GLU A 35 -11.77 17.23 10.79
N PHE A 36 -11.68 17.85 9.60
CA PHE A 36 -12.72 18.75 9.09
C PHE A 36 -14.06 18.04 8.90
N ALA A 37 -14.06 16.87 8.26
CA ALA A 37 -15.26 16.10 7.98
C ALA A 37 -15.91 15.49 9.22
N SER A 38 -15.25 15.53 10.38
CA SER A 38 -15.80 15.09 11.67
C SER A 38 -16.24 16.25 12.57
N ASP A 39 -16.00 17.50 12.17
CA ASP A 39 -16.37 18.69 12.95
C ASP A 39 -17.87 18.99 12.78
N GLN A 40 -18.65 18.67 13.82
CA GLN A 40 -20.10 18.89 13.83
C GLN A 40 -20.48 20.36 13.66
N SER A 41 -19.68 21.30 14.18
CA SER A 41 -19.99 22.74 14.06
C SER A 41 -19.91 23.18 12.60
N VAL A 42 -18.85 22.77 11.92
CA VAL A 42 -18.63 23.01 10.49
C VAL A 42 -19.70 22.32 9.64
N GLN A 43 -20.07 21.08 9.96
CA GLN A 43 -21.15 20.36 9.27
C GLN A 43 -22.49 21.08 9.42
N ILE A 44 -22.82 21.56 10.62
CA ILE A 44 -24.06 22.30 10.89
C ILE A 44 -24.07 23.62 10.12
N ASP A 45 -22.97 24.38 10.16
CA ASP A 45 -22.85 25.64 9.43
C ASP A 45 -22.97 25.43 7.91
N TYR A 46 -22.36 24.35 7.40
CA TYR A 46 -22.50 23.93 6.01
C TYR A 46 -23.96 23.63 5.64
N LEU A 47 -24.65 22.82 6.43
CA LEU A 47 -26.04 22.45 6.19
C LEU A 47 -26.97 23.67 6.22
N LYS A 48 -26.73 24.62 7.15
CA LYS A 48 -27.47 25.88 7.24
C LYS A 48 -27.17 26.84 6.09
N SER A 49 -25.96 26.80 5.53
CA SER A 49 -25.57 27.64 4.39
C SER A 49 -26.17 27.19 3.06
N ARG A 50 -26.64 25.95 2.98
CA ARG A 50 -27.36 25.48 1.80
C ARG A 50 -28.79 26.01 1.86
N ASP A 51 -29.15 26.85 0.88
CA ASP A 51 -30.54 27.27 0.62
C ASP A 51 -31.37 26.06 0.14
N VAL A 52 -31.57 25.07 1.01
CA VAL A 52 -32.35 23.88 0.68
C VAL A 52 -33.83 24.16 0.93
N ILE A 53 -34.54 24.47 -0.14
CA ILE A 53 -36.01 24.36 -0.16
C ILE A 53 -36.32 22.86 -0.09
N TRP A 54 -36.70 22.37 1.07
CA TRP A 54 -37.21 21.01 1.22
C TRP A 54 -38.75 21.07 1.24
N GLY A 55 -39.38 20.26 0.40
CA GLY A 55 -40.83 20.15 0.30
C GLY A 55 -41.33 19.00 1.16
N ASN A 56 -42.35 19.23 2.00
CA ASN A 56 -43.05 18.13 2.65
C ASN A 56 -43.87 17.31 1.64
N GLU A 57 -44.44 16.17 2.05
CA GLU A 57 -45.29 15.30 1.20
C GLU A 57 -46.51 16.04 0.62
N ASN A 58 -46.87 17.20 1.19
CA ASN A 58 -47.96 18.06 0.76
C ASN A 58 -47.51 19.19 -0.19
N GLY A 59 -46.22 19.26 -0.55
CA GLY A 59 -45.65 20.24 -1.48
C GLY A 59 -45.36 21.62 -0.87
N GLU A 60 -45.38 21.78 0.45
CA GLU A 60 -45.00 23.03 1.11
C GLU A 60 -43.49 23.13 1.22
N GLY A 61 -42.90 24.18 0.64
CA GLY A 61 -41.48 24.47 0.73
C GLY A 61 -41.12 25.14 2.04
N HIS A 62 -40.03 24.68 2.67
CA HIS A 62 -39.47 25.29 3.87
C HIS A 62 -38.12 25.95 3.57
N ASP A 63 -37.98 27.22 3.97
CA ASP A 63 -36.76 28.02 3.75
C ASP A 63 -35.64 27.72 4.77
N ILE A 64 -35.94 26.95 5.82
CA ILE A 64 -34.99 26.62 6.91
C ILE A 64 -35.00 25.11 7.13
N MET A 65 -33.81 24.51 7.18
CA MET A 65 -33.65 23.09 7.48
C MET A 65 -34.08 22.77 8.91
N SER A 66 -34.94 21.76 9.10
CA SER A 66 -35.34 21.32 10.43
C SER A 66 -34.19 20.64 11.18
N GLN A 67 -34.26 20.64 12.52
CA GLN A 67 -33.29 19.93 13.35
C GLN A 67 -33.25 18.43 13.03
N VAL A 68 -34.40 17.81 12.71
CA VAL A 68 -34.48 16.40 12.33
C VAL A 68 -33.68 16.11 11.06
N MET A 69 -33.75 17.00 10.06
CA MET A 69 -32.96 16.87 8.83
C MET A 69 -31.47 17.12 9.08
N ILE A 70 -31.13 18.06 9.96
CA ILE A 70 -29.74 18.29 10.39
C ILE A 70 -29.19 17.02 11.04
N ASP A 71 -29.89 16.46 12.02
CA ASP A 71 -29.46 15.24 12.73
C ASP A 71 -29.33 14.04 11.79
N PHE A 72 -30.22 13.93 10.79
CA PHE A 72 -30.12 12.92 9.73
C PHE A 72 -28.80 13.06 8.95
N TYR A 73 -28.49 14.24 8.44
CA TYR A 73 -27.25 14.47 7.69
C TYR A 73 -25.99 14.34 8.54
N LEU A 74 -26.04 14.71 9.82
CA LEU A 74 -24.92 14.49 10.74
C LEU A 74 -24.59 13.00 10.89
N ASN A 75 -25.60 12.13 10.92
CA ASN A 75 -25.40 10.68 10.91
C ASN A 75 -24.82 10.20 9.58
N ASP A 76 -25.31 10.70 8.44
CA ASP A 76 -24.75 10.37 7.12
C ASP A 76 -23.27 10.75 7.02
N PHE A 77 -22.88 11.93 7.54
CA PHE A 77 -21.47 12.32 7.60
C PHE A 77 -20.64 11.38 8.47
N ALA A 78 -21.15 10.98 9.64
CA ALA A 78 -20.46 10.05 10.53
C ALA A 78 -20.26 8.67 9.87
N ASP A 79 -21.27 8.15 9.18
CA ASP A 79 -21.20 6.90 8.45
C ASP A 79 -20.24 6.97 7.26
N ALA A 80 -20.24 8.09 6.51
CA ALA A 80 -19.29 8.33 5.43
C ALA A 80 -17.84 8.39 5.95
N VAL A 81 -17.59 9.12 7.03
CA VAL A 81 -16.28 9.19 7.70
C VAL A 81 -15.83 7.80 8.13
N LYS A 82 -16.72 7.00 8.74
CA LYS A 82 -16.43 5.63 9.15
C LYS A 82 -16.05 4.76 7.96
N LEU A 83 -16.79 4.82 6.86
CA LEU A 83 -16.49 4.08 5.64
C LEU A 83 -15.11 4.45 5.08
N ILE A 84 -14.83 5.75 4.97
CA ILE A 84 -13.56 6.27 4.45
C ILE A 84 -12.37 5.78 5.28
N LYS A 85 -12.47 5.81 6.62
CA LYS A 85 -11.44 5.27 7.52
C LYS A 85 -11.18 3.78 7.28
N ASN A 86 -12.22 2.99 7.01
CA ASN A 86 -12.07 1.56 6.72
C ASN A 86 -11.45 1.32 5.33
N GLN A 87 -11.81 2.11 4.32
CA GLN A 87 -11.17 2.03 3.01
C GLN A 87 -9.69 2.40 3.05
N PHE A 88 -9.29 3.29 3.97
CA PHE A 88 -7.88 3.59 4.19
C PHE A 88 -7.07 2.36 4.64
N ILE A 89 -7.62 1.48 5.48
CA ILE A 89 -6.97 0.20 5.85
C ILE A 89 -6.76 -0.70 4.63
N VAL A 90 -7.77 -0.81 3.76
CA VAL A 90 -7.67 -1.59 2.53
C VAL A 90 -6.55 -1.04 1.65
N PHE A 91 -6.51 0.28 1.49
CA PHE A 91 -5.46 0.97 0.75
C PHE A 91 -4.06 0.74 1.34
N LEU A 92 -3.88 0.88 2.67
CA LEU A 92 -2.61 0.62 3.33
C LEU A 92 -2.11 -0.80 3.08
N PHE A 93 -3.00 -1.78 3.11
CA PHE A 93 -2.60 -3.16 2.83
C PHE A 93 -2.25 -3.39 1.36
N THR A 94 -2.93 -2.71 0.43
CA THR A 94 -2.53 -2.72 -0.98
C THR A 94 -1.14 -2.09 -1.17
N ARG A 95 -0.81 -1.00 -0.46
CA ARG A 95 0.55 -0.44 -0.46
C ARG A 95 1.57 -1.44 0.06
N TYR A 96 1.27 -2.13 1.16
CA TYR A 96 2.11 -3.22 1.67
C TYR A 96 2.45 -4.25 0.57
N GLU A 97 1.43 -4.72 -0.18
CA GLU A 97 1.61 -5.70 -1.25
C GLU A 97 2.55 -5.19 -2.35
N PHE A 98 2.36 -3.95 -2.79
CA PHE A 98 3.22 -3.32 -3.80
C PHE A 98 4.66 -3.14 -3.32
N VAL A 99 4.86 -2.64 -2.09
CA VAL A 99 6.20 -2.45 -1.50
C VAL A 99 6.97 -3.77 -1.48
N ILE A 100 6.34 -4.87 -1.09
CA ILE A 100 6.97 -6.20 -1.10
C ILE A 100 7.24 -6.66 -2.53
N GLN A 101 6.26 -6.55 -3.43
CA GLN A 101 6.41 -7.01 -4.82
C GLN A 101 7.58 -6.32 -5.51
N ASP A 102 7.66 -5.00 -5.42
CA ASP A 102 8.70 -4.24 -6.10
C ASP A 102 10.06 -4.49 -5.45
N THR A 103 10.12 -4.66 -4.13
CA THR A 103 11.36 -5.04 -3.44
C THR A 103 11.89 -6.36 -4.01
N VAL A 104 11.01 -7.36 -4.17
CA VAL A 104 11.39 -8.67 -4.70
C VAL A 104 11.76 -8.61 -6.17
N LYS A 105 10.99 -7.89 -7.00
CA LYS A 105 11.29 -7.74 -8.43
C LYS A 105 12.67 -7.13 -8.61
N CYS A 106 12.96 -6.02 -7.92
CA CYS A 106 14.26 -5.35 -8.03
C CYS A 106 15.40 -6.24 -7.53
N LEU A 107 15.20 -6.90 -6.38
CA LEU A 107 16.19 -7.84 -5.82
C LEU A 107 16.54 -8.97 -6.79
N ILE A 108 15.55 -9.59 -7.42
CA ILE A 108 15.76 -10.74 -8.29
C ILE A 108 16.24 -10.34 -9.69
N ASN A 109 15.82 -9.18 -10.19
CA ASN A 109 16.30 -8.70 -11.49
C ASN A 109 17.79 -8.36 -11.44
N ASP A 110 18.26 -7.76 -10.35
CA ASP A 110 19.70 -7.47 -10.16
C ASP A 110 20.50 -8.69 -9.68
N GLU A 111 19.90 -9.55 -8.84
CA GLU A 111 20.57 -10.72 -8.26
C GLU A 111 19.76 -12.03 -8.43
N PRO A 112 19.61 -12.54 -9.67
CA PRO A 112 18.75 -13.69 -9.97
C PRO A 112 19.18 -14.98 -9.26
N GLN A 113 20.45 -15.12 -8.91
CA GLN A 113 20.98 -16.25 -8.14
C GLN A 113 20.28 -16.44 -6.78
N ARG A 114 19.67 -15.39 -6.22
CA ARG A 114 18.94 -15.48 -4.95
C ARG A 114 17.70 -16.37 -5.04
N LEU A 115 17.13 -16.59 -6.23
CA LEU A 115 16.08 -17.59 -6.46
C LEU A 115 16.56 -19.02 -6.12
N LEU A 116 17.82 -19.35 -6.40
CA LEU A 116 18.36 -20.67 -6.05
C LEU A 116 18.44 -20.85 -4.52
N LYS A 117 18.62 -19.76 -3.77
CA LYS A 117 18.60 -19.79 -2.30
C LYS A 117 17.18 -20.04 -1.79
N ILE A 118 16.17 -19.37 -2.36
CA ILE A 118 14.78 -19.57 -1.92
C ILE A 118 14.29 -20.98 -2.21
N LEU A 119 14.61 -21.54 -3.38
CA LEU A 119 14.21 -22.90 -3.77
C LEU A 119 14.84 -23.98 -2.87
N LYS A 120 16.04 -23.76 -2.35
CA LYS A 120 16.66 -24.66 -1.38
C LYS A 120 15.94 -24.68 -0.03
N ILE A 121 15.43 -23.52 0.41
CA ILE A 121 14.75 -23.37 1.71
C ILE A 121 13.27 -23.77 1.60
N TYR A 122 12.64 -23.47 0.45
CA TYR A 122 11.25 -23.73 0.13
C TYR A 122 11.16 -24.56 -1.17
N PRO A 123 11.43 -25.88 -1.12
CA PRO A 123 11.43 -26.74 -2.31
C PRO A 123 10.06 -26.84 -2.99
N ASP A 124 8.98 -26.58 -2.27
CA ASP A 124 7.62 -26.53 -2.81
C ASP A 124 7.42 -25.41 -3.84
N TYR A 125 8.32 -24.42 -3.87
CA TYR A 125 8.27 -23.32 -4.84
C TYR A 125 8.79 -23.74 -6.21
N GLU A 126 9.43 -24.90 -6.36
CA GLU A 126 9.98 -25.40 -7.63
C GLU A 126 8.92 -25.46 -8.74
N LYS A 127 7.66 -25.79 -8.39
CA LYS A 127 6.58 -25.81 -9.39
C LYS A 127 6.25 -24.43 -9.97
N THR A 128 6.50 -23.37 -9.19
CA THR A 128 6.18 -21.98 -9.58
C THR A 128 7.41 -21.25 -10.12
N LEU A 129 8.59 -21.53 -9.54
CA LEU A 129 9.84 -20.80 -9.77
C LEU A 129 10.94 -21.66 -10.40
N GLY A 130 10.67 -22.94 -10.67
CA GLY A 130 11.57 -23.80 -11.40
C GLY A 130 11.66 -23.39 -12.88
N PHE A 131 12.70 -23.87 -13.55
CA PHE A 131 12.90 -23.59 -14.95
C PHE A 131 11.74 -24.14 -15.80
N ASN A 132 11.16 -23.28 -16.65
CA ASN A 132 10.15 -23.67 -17.61
C ASN A 132 10.66 -23.41 -19.04
N LEU A 133 10.94 -24.49 -19.77
CA LEU A 133 11.47 -24.41 -21.13
C LEU A 133 10.51 -23.71 -22.10
N LYS A 134 9.20 -23.90 -21.94
CA LYS A 134 8.19 -23.26 -22.82
C LYS A 134 8.22 -21.75 -22.64
N ASP A 135 8.28 -21.27 -21.41
CA ASP A 135 8.37 -19.85 -21.11
C ASP A 135 9.70 -19.27 -21.60
N PHE A 136 10.80 -20.00 -21.38
CA PHE A 136 12.13 -19.59 -21.84
C PHE A 136 12.22 -19.44 -23.36
N ILE A 137 11.62 -20.35 -24.13
CA ILE A 137 11.56 -20.27 -25.60
C ILE A 137 10.75 -19.06 -26.07
N ASN A 138 9.75 -18.63 -25.30
CA ASN A 138 8.91 -17.48 -25.64
C ASN A 138 9.59 -16.13 -25.32
N CYS A 139 10.56 -16.12 -24.42
CA CYS A 139 11.35 -14.93 -24.12
C CYS A 139 12.39 -14.68 -25.22
N GLN A 140 12.55 -13.43 -25.62
CA GLN A 140 13.54 -13.00 -26.61
C GLN A 140 14.94 -12.93 -26.02
N THR A 141 15.04 -12.71 -24.71
CA THR A 141 16.31 -12.54 -23.99
C THR A 141 16.29 -13.28 -22.66
N LYS A 142 17.48 -13.51 -22.10
CA LYS A 142 17.63 -14.08 -20.76
C LYS A 142 17.08 -13.11 -19.71
N GLU A 143 17.25 -11.81 -19.92
CA GLU A 143 16.81 -10.73 -19.04
C GLU A 143 15.28 -10.71 -18.95
N GLU A 144 14.59 -10.86 -20.08
CA GLU A 144 13.12 -10.98 -20.11
C GLU A 144 12.64 -12.21 -19.31
N TYR A 145 13.35 -13.33 -19.42
CA TYR A 145 13.04 -14.51 -18.61
C TYR A 145 13.26 -14.27 -17.12
N ILE A 146 14.33 -13.55 -16.74
CA ILE A 146 14.58 -13.17 -15.33
C ILE A 146 13.44 -12.29 -14.80
N VAL A 147 12.98 -11.31 -15.59
CA VAL A 147 11.85 -10.44 -15.23
C VAL A 147 10.60 -11.28 -14.98
N LEU A 148 10.25 -12.20 -15.89
CA LEU A 148 9.12 -13.11 -15.71
C LEU A 148 9.23 -13.93 -14.42
N MET A 149 10.43 -14.45 -14.12
CA MET A 149 10.67 -15.21 -12.89
C MET A 149 10.56 -14.33 -11.64
N SER A 150 11.03 -13.08 -11.71
CA SER A 150 10.92 -12.10 -10.64
C SER A 150 9.46 -11.78 -10.30
N GLU A 151 8.60 -11.62 -11.31
CA GLU A 151 7.17 -11.36 -11.14
C GLU A 151 6.44 -12.54 -10.52
N ARG A 152 6.72 -13.76 -11.01
CA ARG A 152 6.18 -14.99 -10.41
C ARG A 152 6.55 -15.11 -8.95
N PHE A 153 7.80 -14.79 -8.62
CA PHE A 153 8.27 -14.87 -7.26
C PHE A 153 7.65 -13.78 -6.38
N ALA A 154 7.57 -12.54 -6.86
CA ALA A 154 6.91 -11.44 -6.16
C ALA A 154 5.44 -11.75 -5.83
N ASN A 155 4.73 -12.44 -6.73
CA ASN A 155 3.36 -12.90 -6.45
C ASN A 155 3.33 -14.07 -5.46
N LYS A 156 4.26 -15.02 -5.59
CA LYS A 156 4.33 -16.18 -4.69
C LYS A 156 4.72 -15.79 -3.27
N ILE A 157 5.62 -14.84 -3.09
CA ILE A 157 6.11 -14.44 -1.77
C ILE A 157 5.02 -13.77 -0.93
N LEU A 158 4.01 -13.15 -1.56
CA LEU A 158 2.88 -12.54 -0.85
C LEU A 158 1.91 -13.55 -0.24
N SER A 159 2.04 -14.85 -0.51
CA SER A 159 1.07 -15.82 -0.03
C SER A 159 1.09 -15.98 1.51
N GLY A 160 -0.01 -15.65 2.19
CA GLY A 160 -0.16 -15.85 3.64
C GLY A 160 0.11 -14.58 4.46
N ARG A 161 0.33 -14.75 5.77
CA ARG A 161 0.50 -13.63 6.71
C ARG A 161 1.77 -12.82 6.46
N PRO A 162 1.73 -11.48 6.62
CA PRO A 162 2.91 -10.62 6.57
C PRO A 162 4.14 -11.13 7.33
N SER A 163 3.96 -11.66 8.54
CA SER A 163 5.04 -12.32 9.30
C SER A 163 5.75 -13.44 8.50
N LYS A 164 4.99 -14.29 7.79
CA LYS A 164 5.55 -15.32 6.90
C LYS A 164 6.17 -14.74 5.64
N VAL A 165 5.62 -13.65 5.09
CA VAL A 165 6.19 -12.94 3.94
C VAL A 165 7.56 -12.38 4.31
N LEU A 166 7.66 -11.66 5.43
CA LEU A 166 8.90 -11.09 5.93
C LEU A 166 9.91 -12.17 6.31
N GLY A 167 9.48 -13.28 6.92
CA GLY A 167 10.34 -14.43 7.16
C GLY A 167 11.01 -14.97 5.89
N ARG A 168 10.25 -15.09 4.79
CA ARG A 168 10.80 -15.46 3.46
C ARG A 168 11.74 -14.40 2.91
N LEU A 169 11.39 -13.12 3.06
CA LEU A 169 12.22 -12.01 2.59
C LEU A 169 13.54 -11.95 3.35
N ARG A 170 13.58 -12.26 4.66
CA ARG A 170 14.81 -12.34 5.46
C ARG A 170 15.76 -13.44 4.99
N CYS A 171 15.26 -14.48 4.31
CA CYS A 171 16.14 -15.45 3.64
C CYS A 171 16.92 -14.82 2.49
N LEU A 172 16.42 -13.74 1.90
CA LEU A 172 16.94 -13.12 0.69
C LEU A 172 17.58 -11.77 0.93
N LEU A 173 17.20 -11.04 1.96
CA LEU A 173 17.68 -9.69 2.22
C LEU A 173 17.84 -9.51 3.73
N THR A 174 18.94 -8.87 4.15
CA THR A 174 19.14 -8.51 5.55
C THR A 174 18.65 -7.09 5.77
N PHE A 175 17.70 -6.93 6.68
CA PHE A 175 17.09 -5.64 7.01
C PHE A 175 16.78 -5.55 8.50
N LYS A 176 16.58 -4.32 9.00
CA LYS A 176 16.21 -4.06 10.40
C LYS A 176 14.84 -4.65 10.72
N ASP A 177 14.53 -4.81 12.00
CA ASP A 177 13.24 -5.33 12.41
C ASP A 177 12.08 -4.41 12.02
N ILE A 178 11.02 -5.05 11.56
CA ILE A 178 9.74 -4.47 11.17
C ILE A 178 8.70 -5.09 12.09
N ASP A 179 7.76 -4.29 12.58
CA ASP A 179 6.70 -4.79 13.43
C ASP A 179 5.71 -5.64 12.64
N GLU A 180 5.97 -6.94 12.57
CA GLU A 180 5.15 -7.91 11.84
C GLU A 180 3.74 -8.04 12.45
N SER A 181 3.59 -7.75 13.74
CA SER A 181 2.31 -7.89 14.45
C SER A 181 1.30 -6.86 13.96
N VAL A 182 1.75 -5.64 13.73
CA VAL A 182 0.93 -4.55 13.17
C VAL A 182 0.53 -4.86 11.74
N LEU A 183 1.44 -5.39 10.93
CA LEU A 183 1.13 -5.76 9.54
C LEU A 183 0.13 -6.91 9.47
N ASP A 184 0.29 -7.94 10.32
CA ASP A 184 -0.67 -9.04 10.44
C ASP A 184 -2.05 -8.52 10.90
N GLU A 185 -2.11 -7.53 11.80
CA GLU A 185 -3.36 -6.87 12.21
C GLU A 185 -4.03 -6.12 11.05
N ILE A 186 -3.27 -5.33 10.27
CA ILE A 186 -3.79 -4.62 9.09
C ILE A 186 -4.39 -5.63 8.10
N MET A 187 -3.72 -6.76 7.85
CA MET A 187 -4.23 -7.83 6.98
C MET A 187 -5.56 -8.39 7.50
N ASP A 188 -5.62 -8.74 8.79
CA ASP A 188 -6.81 -9.31 9.41
C ASP A 188 -7.99 -8.33 9.31
N ARG A 189 -7.76 -7.03 9.58
CA ARG A 189 -8.78 -5.97 9.41
C ARG A 189 -9.22 -5.81 7.96
N ARG A 190 -8.27 -5.73 7.01
CA ARG A 190 -8.56 -5.65 5.58
C ARG A 190 -9.44 -6.81 5.13
N ASN A 191 -9.14 -8.03 5.59
CA ASN A 191 -9.92 -9.21 5.21
C ASN A 191 -11.36 -9.14 5.74
N LYS A 192 -11.58 -8.70 6.99
CA LYS A 192 -12.95 -8.51 7.50
C LYS A 192 -13.70 -7.39 6.80
N ILE A 193 -13.03 -6.29 6.47
CA ILE A 193 -13.64 -5.19 5.70
C ILE A 193 -14.08 -5.68 4.31
N VAL A 194 -13.18 -6.34 3.58
CA VAL A 194 -13.41 -6.73 2.17
C VAL A 194 -14.33 -7.94 2.04
N HIS A 195 -14.18 -8.96 2.90
CA HIS A 195 -14.90 -10.23 2.76
C HIS A 195 -16.13 -10.35 3.65
N GLU A 196 -16.17 -9.65 4.78
CA GLU A 196 -17.28 -9.72 5.74
C GLU A 196 -18.10 -8.41 5.79
N GLY A 197 -17.66 -7.35 5.08
CA GLY A 197 -18.31 -6.04 5.13
C GLY A 197 -18.22 -5.36 6.49
N HIS A 198 -17.29 -5.79 7.34
CA HIS A 198 -17.17 -5.28 8.71
C HIS A 198 -16.61 -3.86 8.71
N LEU A 199 -17.27 -2.94 9.43
CA LEU A 199 -16.81 -1.57 9.60
C LEU A 199 -16.36 -1.32 11.04
N TYR A 200 -15.07 -1.13 11.22
CA TYR A 200 -14.47 -0.74 12.49
C TYR A 200 -14.75 0.73 12.78
N ASP A 201 -14.98 1.04 14.06
CA ASP A 201 -14.90 2.41 14.55
C ASP A 201 -13.45 2.68 14.97
N MET A 202 -12.77 3.56 14.25
CA MET A 202 -11.34 3.83 14.38
C MET A 202 -11.07 5.30 14.62
N LYS A 203 -10.10 5.57 15.51
CA LYS A 203 -9.55 6.91 15.68
C LYS A 203 -8.55 7.20 14.58
N ILE A 204 -8.34 8.48 14.28
CA ILE A 204 -7.33 8.90 13.29
C ILE A 204 -5.93 8.47 13.74
N SER A 205 -5.65 8.48 15.05
CA SER A 205 -4.39 7.97 15.63
C SER A 205 -4.12 6.50 15.30
N ASP A 206 -5.17 5.67 15.20
CA ASP A 206 -5.02 4.25 14.84
C ASP A 206 -4.56 4.15 13.37
N LEU A 207 -5.12 4.99 12.49
CA LEU A 207 -4.73 5.05 11.08
C LEU A 207 -3.32 5.60 10.88
N GLU A 208 -2.92 6.59 11.68
CA GLU A 208 -1.55 7.13 11.71
C GLU A 208 -0.55 6.04 12.08
N PHE A 209 -0.84 5.27 13.13
CA PHE A 209 0.00 4.15 13.54
C PHE A 209 0.17 3.09 12.45
N TYR A 210 -0.91 2.72 11.74
CA TYR A 210 -0.83 1.79 10.62
C TYR A 210 -0.08 2.37 9.42
N TYR A 211 -0.28 3.64 9.13
CA TYR A 211 0.44 4.34 8.06
C TYR A 211 1.96 4.33 8.33
N ASP A 212 2.37 4.70 9.54
CA ASP A 212 3.77 4.71 9.96
C ASP A 212 4.42 3.33 9.85
N ALA A 213 3.67 2.25 10.12
CA ALA A 213 4.17 0.89 9.95
C ALA A 213 4.47 0.56 8.47
N ILE A 214 3.63 1.01 7.53
CA ILE A 214 3.87 0.84 6.08
C ILE A 214 5.02 1.71 5.59
N GLU A 215 5.13 2.96 6.06
CA GLU A 215 6.24 3.85 5.73
C GLU A 215 7.57 3.33 6.26
N ASN A 216 7.58 2.78 7.49
CA ASN A 216 8.74 2.13 8.07
C ASN A 216 9.16 0.91 7.22
N LEU A 217 8.22 0.05 6.83
CA LEU A 217 8.48 -1.08 5.93
C LEU A 217 9.14 -0.62 4.62
N LEU A 218 8.56 0.37 3.94
CA LEU A 218 9.09 0.95 2.71
C LEU A 218 10.54 1.46 2.91
N THR A 219 10.77 2.24 3.96
CA THR A 219 12.08 2.83 4.29
C THR A 219 13.12 1.76 4.59
N VAL A 220 12.77 0.75 5.40
CA VAL A 220 13.67 -0.34 5.81
C VAL A 220 14.09 -1.18 4.61
N LEU A 221 13.15 -1.52 3.73
CA LEU A 221 13.43 -2.33 2.55
C LEU A 221 14.25 -1.57 1.51
N ALA A 222 13.90 -0.31 1.23
CA ALA A 222 14.67 0.55 0.35
C ALA A 222 16.12 0.75 0.84
N THR A 223 16.30 0.96 2.15
CA THR A 223 17.64 1.05 2.76
C THR A 223 18.41 -0.26 2.60
N ALA A 224 17.75 -1.41 2.80
CA ALA A 224 18.37 -2.71 2.66
C ALA A 224 18.79 -3.01 1.21
N LEU A 225 18.00 -2.60 0.22
CA LEU A 225 18.37 -2.68 -1.21
C LEU A 225 19.58 -1.79 -1.52
N LYS A 226 19.60 -0.53 -1.06
CA LYS A 226 20.76 0.37 -1.21
C LYS A 226 22.03 -0.23 -0.62
N ASN A 227 21.95 -0.86 0.56
CA ASN A 227 23.10 -1.47 1.24
C ASN A 227 23.75 -2.64 0.46
N ILE A 228 23.03 -3.25 -0.47
CA ILE A 228 23.57 -4.30 -1.36
C ILE A 228 23.86 -3.78 -2.78
N ASN A 229 23.91 -2.45 -2.96
CA ASN A 229 24.17 -1.77 -4.24
C ASN A 229 23.11 -1.99 -5.32
N ILE A 230 21.85 -2.28 -4.93
CA ILE A 230 20.72 -2.21 -5.85
C ILE A 230 20.27 -0.75 -5.93
N TYR A 231 20.05 -0.27 -7.15
CA TYR A 231 19.64 1.11 -7.38
C TYR A 231 18.22 1.34 -6.85
N VAL A 232 18.07 2.42 -6.08
CA VAL A 232 16.79 2.89 -5.54
C VAL A 232 16.64 4.35 -5.93
N GLU A 233 15.58 4.64 -6.66
CA GLU A 233 15.28 5.99 -7.12
C GLU A 233 14.59 6.79 -6.00
N ASP A 234 15.30 7.83 -5.54
CA ASP A 234 14.94 8.66 -4.39
C ASP A 234 15.13 10.13 -4.76
N GLU A 235 14.31 10.60 -5.71
CA GLU A 235 14.39 11.96 -6.25
C GLU A 235 14.18 13.01 -5.15
N GLY A 236 13.36 12.68 -4.14
CA GLY A 236 13.11 13.51 -2.97
C GLY A 236 14.19 13.44 -1.88
N LYS A 237 15.21 12.58 -2.01
CA LYS A 237 16.25 12.33 -0.99
C LYS A 237 15.71 11.99 0.41
N ILE A 238 14.54 11.37 0.47
CA ILE A 238 13.78 11.13 1.69
C ILE A 238 14.46 10.04 2.52
N LEU A 239 15.07 9.03 1.87
CA LEU A 239 15.69 7.89 2.55
C LEU A 239 16.93 8.26 3.37
N ASN A 240 17.63 9.33 3.02
CA ASN A 240 18.89 9.71 3.65
C ASN A 240 18.72 10.64 4.86
N GLY A 241 17.48 10.96 5.26
CA GLY A 241 17.24 11.72 6.49
C GLY A 241 17.80 13.15 6.50
N GLU A 242 18.09 13.76 5.34
CA GLU A 242 18.54 15.16 5.27
C GLU A 242 17.42 16.18 5.59
N HIS A 243 16.24 15.70 6.00
CA HIS A 243 15.07 16.50 6.36
C HIS A 243 14.45 16.13 7.72
N GLN A 244 15.29 15.73 8.69
CA GLN A 244 14.95 15.82 10.13
C GLN A 244 15.51 17.10 10.74
#